data_AF-A0A374CHP2-F1
#
_entry.id   AF-A0A374CHP2-F1
#
_cell.length_a   1.000
_cell.length_b   1.000
_cell.length_c   1.000
_cell.angle_alpha   90.00
_cell.angle_beta   90.00
_cell.angle_gamma   90.00
#
_symmetry.space_group_name_H-M   'P 1'
#
loop_
_entity.id
_entity.type
_entity.pdbx_description
1 polymer ?
#
loop_
_entity_poly.entity_id
_entity_poly.type
_entity_poly.pdbx_seq_one_letter_code
_entity_poly.pdbx_strand_id
1 'polypeptide(L)'
;MDYKYINQLLERYWKCETSLEEENILRTFFSQDELPAELEPYKSLFAYELSETKNEALGEEFDQKMMAMIEDEYTKEPNKAKVVSLTERLKPLFKAAAVVAIFLTLGNAAQVPFQEDSQNVENVGVIKATRGASVALSGDSAKVDSMQHTSIDKMTVDQASPTILK
;
A
#
# COMPACT_ATOMS: atom_id res chain seq x y z
N MET A 1 -25.17 -41.65 -30.05
CA MET A 1 -24.33 -41.12 -28.96
C MET A 1 -24.66 -41.89 -27.68
N ASP A 2 -23.66 -42.19 -26.84
CA ASP A 2 -23.87 -42.94 -25.61
C ASP A 2 -24.38 -42.04 -24.47
N TYR A 3 -25.64 -42.23 -24.06
CA TYR A 3 -26.26 -41.47 -22.96
C TYR A 3 -25.49 -41.58 -21.63
N LYS A 4 -24.78 -42.70 -21.42
CA LYS A 4 -23.93 -42.89 -20.24
C LYS A 4 -22.77 -41.90 -20.18
N TYR A 5 -22.17 -41.62 -21.33
CA TYR A 5 -21.06 -40.67 -21.43
C TYR A 5 -21.54 -39.24 -21.20
N ILE A 6 -22.68 -38.85 -21.78
CA ILE A 6 -23.29 -37.53 -21.56
C ILE A 6 -23.60 -37.30 -20.08
N ASN A 7 -24.15 -38.29 -19.38
CA ASN A 7 -24.43 -38.19 -17.95
C ASN A 7 -23.16 -38.00 -17.11
N GLN A 8 -22.09 -38.75 -17.40
CA GLN A 8 -20.80 -38.58 -16.73
C GLN A 8 -20.21 -37.19 -16.98
N LEU A 9 -20.35 -36.71 -18.21
CA LEU A 9 -19.87 -35.39 -18.61
C LEU A 9 -20.66 -34.28 -17.91
N LEU A 10 -21.97 -34.45 -17.76
CA LEU A 10 -22.84 -33.54 -17.01
C LEU A 10 -22.44 -33.50 -15.53
N GLU A 11 -22.15 -34.66 -14.93
CA GLU A 11 -21.72 -34.75 -13.53
C GLU A 11 -20.37 -34.03 -13.28
N ARG A 12 -19.46 -34.09 -14.26
CA ARG A 12 -18.20 -33.31 -14.25
C ARG A 12 -18.42 -31.83 -14.55
N TYR A 13 -19.36 -31.50 -15.43
CA TYR A 13 -19.72 -30.12 -15.75
C TYR A 13 -20.23 -29.40 -14.49
N TRP A 14 -21.05 -30.08 -13.68
CA TRP A 14 -21.48 -29.58 -12.38
C TRP A 14 -20.37 -29.36 -11.36
N LYS A 15 -19.24 -30.06 -11.52
CA LYS A 15 -18.03 -29.87 -10.70
C LYS A 15 -17.07 -28.83 -11.29
N CYS A 16 -17.42 -28.25 -12.44
CA CYS A 16 -16.54 -27.38 -13.23
C CYS A 16 -15.22 -28.06 -13.62
N GLU A 17 -15.26 -29.37 -13.90
CA GLU A 17 -14.09 -30.19 -14.28
C GLU A 17 -14.05 -30.53 -15.78
N THR A 18 -14.89 -29.89 -16.59
CA THR A 18 -14.98 -30.12 -18.05
C THR A 18 -14.00 -29.27 -18.84
N SER A 19 -13.55 -29.78 -19.99
CA SER A 19 -12.80 -28.99 -20.97
C SER A 19 -13.74 -28.33 -21.98
N LEU A 20 -13.24 -27.33 -22.71
CA LEU A 20 -14.01 -26.65 -23.78
C LEU A 20 -14.47 -27.61 -24.88
N GLU A 21 -13.70 -28.65 -25.19
CA GLU A 21 -14.09 -29.66 -26.18
C GLU A 21 -15.26 -30.51 -25.67
N GLU A 22 -15.22 -30.90 -24.40
CA GLU A 22 -16.28 -31.65 -23.72
C GLU A 22 -17.58 -30.83 -23.63
N GLU A 23 -17.48 -29.54 -23.30
CA GLU A 23 -18.62 -28.63 -23.29
C GLU A 23 -19.22 -28.44 -24.68
N ASN A 24 -18.39 -28.40 -25.72
CA ASN A 24 -18.90 -28.36 -27.10
C ASN A 24 -19.68 -29.63 -27.48
N ILE A 25 -19.27 -30.79 -26.95
CA ILE A 25 -20.03 -32.04 -27.11
C ILE A 25 -21.40 -31.93 -26.42
N LEU A 26 -21.45 -31.41 -25.18
CA LEU A 26 -22.72 -31.17 -24.48
C LEU A 26 -23.61 -30.22 -25.27
N ARG A 27 -23.08 -29.07 -25.72
CA ARG A 27 -23.80 -28.09 -26.54
C ARG A 27 -24.35 -28.72 -27.83
N THR A 28 -23.54 -29.51 -28.53
CA THR A 28 -23.96 -30.19 -29.77
C THR A 28 -25.02 -31.25 -29.50
N PHE A 29 -24.90 -32.00 -28.40
CA PHE A 29 -25.87 -33.03 -28.01
C PHE A 29 -27.23 -32.42 -27.64
N PHE A 30 -27.26 -31.39 -26.80
CA PHE A 30 -28.50 -30.72 -26.38
C PHE A 30 -29.12 -29.84 -27.48
N SER A 31 -28.38 -29.52 -28.54
CA SER A 31 -28.93 -28.90 -29.75
C SER A 31 -29.81 -29.85 -30.57
N GLN A 32 -29.81 -31.15 -30.28
CA GLN A 32 -30.63 -32.13 -30.99
C GLN A 32 -32.08 -32.12 -30.44
N ASP A 33 -33.04 -32.51 -31.27
CA ASP A 33 -34.46 -32.55 -30.90
C ASP A 33 -34.88 -33.86 -30.21
N GLU A 34 -34.11 -34.93 -30.37
CA GLU A 34 -34.39 -36.25 -29.80
C GLU A 34 -33.56 -36.45 -28.51
N LEU A 35 -34.12 -36.03 -27.36
CA LEU A 35 -33.50 -36.19 -26.05
C LEU A 35 -34.36 -37.09 -25.13
N PRO A 36 -33.74 -37.90 -24.26
CA PRO A 36 -34.47 -38.62 -23.21
C PRO A 36 -35.17 -37.65 -22.25
N ALA A 37 -36.34 -38.04 -21.73
CA ALA A 37 -37.13 -37.23 -20.80
C ALA A 37 -36.36 -36.77 -19.54
N GLU A 38 -35.34 -37.53 -19.11
CA GLU A 38 -34.48 -37.18 -17.97
C GLU A 38 -33.54 -36.01 -18.27
N LEU A 39 -33.18 -35.81 -19.54
CA LEU A 39 -32.21 -34.80 -19.98
C LEU A 39 -32.87 -33.56 -20.61
N GLU A 40 -34.14 -33.67 -20.99
CA GLU A 40 -34.95 -32.58 -21.52
C GLU A 40 -34.91 -31.29 -20.67
N PRO A 41 -34.97 -31.35 -19.31
CA PRO A 41 -34.91 -30.15 -18.47
C PRO A 41 -33.59 -29.37 -18.59
N TYR A 42 -32.50 -30.04 -18.97
CA TYR A 42 -31.17 -29.42 -19.08
C TYR A 42 -30.95 -28.79 -20.46
N LYS A 43 -31.83 -29.02 -21.45
CA LYS A 43 -31.70 -28.47 -22.81
C LYS A 43 -31.56 -26.95 -22.82
N SER A 44 -32.33 -26.26 -21.98
CA SER A 44 -32.29 -24.79 -21.92
C SER A 44 -30.95 -24.22 -21.47
N LEU A 45 -30.16 -24.98 -20.70
CA LEU A 45 -28.84 -24.54 -20.22
C LEU A 45 -27.85 -24.40 -21.38
N PHE A 46 -27.92 -25.31 -22.35
CA PHE A 46 -26.99 -25.36 -23.47
C PHE A 46 -27.51 -24.68 -24.74
N ALA A 47 -28.80 -24.30 -24.76
CA ALA A 47 -29.44 -23.65 -25.90
C ALA A 47 -28.95 -22.21 -26.14
N TYR A 48 -28.73 -21.46 -25.07
CA TYR A 48 -28.39 -20.03 -25.14
C TYR A 48 -26.97 -19.81 -25.71
N GLU A 49 -25.99 -20.55 -25.19
CA GLU A 49 -24.59 -20.41 -25.61
C GLU A 49 -24.39 -20.73 -27.10
N LEU A 50 -25.14 -21.68 -27.66
CA LEU A 50 -24.99 -22.04 -29.07
C LEU A 50 -25.39 -20.89 -30.03
N SER A 51 -26.35 -20.07 -29.61
CA SER A 51 -26.92 -18.99 -30.43
C SER A 51 -26.09 -17.70 -30.40
N GLU A 52 -25.48 -17.36 -29.26
CA GLU A 52 -24.81 -16.06 -29.06
C GLU A 52 -23.27 -16.12 -29.11
N THR A 53 -22.64 -17.27 -28.86
CA THR A 53 -21.16 -17.41 -28.81
C THR A 53 -20.46 -16.97 -30.12
N LYS A 54 -21.17 -16.91 -31.25
CA LYS A 54 -20.58 -16.50 -32.53
C LYS A 54 -20.52 -14.99 -32.78
N ASN A 55 -21.28 -14.17 -32.06
CA ASN A 55 -21.51 -12.77 -32.49
C ASN A 55 -21.29 -11.70 -31.40
N GLU A 56 -20.94 -12.06 -30.18
CA GLU A 56 -20.79 -11.07 -29.10
C GLU A 56 -19.35 -11.00 -28.58
N ALA A 57 -18.39 -10.85 -29.49
CA ALA A 57 -17.12 -10.27 -29.10
C ALA A 57 -17.38 -8.81 -28.73
N LEU A 58 -16.97 -8.40 -27.54
CA LEU A 58 -17.01 -7.00 -27.12
C LEU A 58 -16.21 -6.18 -28.15
N GLY A 59 -16.79 -5.07 -28.62
CA GLY A 59 -16.16 -4.26 -29.65
C GLY A 59 -14.87 -3.59 -29.17
N GLU A 60 -14.02 -3.18 -30.10
CA GLU A 60 -12.73 -2.54 -29.80
C GLU A 60 -12.85 -1.29 -28.89
N GLU A 61 -14.00 -0.60 -28.94
CA GLU A 61 -14.29 0.54 -28.06
C GLU A 61 -14.39 0.15 -26.57
N PHE A 62 -14.95 -1.03 -26.28
CA PHE A 62 -15.03 -1.55 -24.91
C PHE A 62 -13.63 -1.87 -24.37
N ASP A 63 -12.81 -2.55 -25.18
CA ASP A 63 -11.43 -2.86 -24.83
C ASP A 63 -10.61 -1.59 -24.59
N GLN A 64 -10.75 -0.59 -25.46
CA GLN A 64 -10.07 0.68 -25.31
C GLN A 64 -10.49 1.43 -24.04
N LYS A 65 -11.79 1.40 -23.71
CA LYS A 65 -12.31 2.00 -22.47
C LYS A 65 -11.82 1.27 -21.22
N MET A 66 -11.78 -0.06 -21.25
CA MET A 66 -11.24 -0.86 -20.15
C MET A 66 -9.75 -0.59 -19.94
N MET A 67 -8.97 -0.56 -21.01
CA MET A 67 -7.55 -0.22 -20.97
C MET A 67 -7.32 1.19 -20.41
N ALA A 68 -8.11 2.18 -20.83
CA ALA A 68 -8.03 3.54 -20.30
C ALA A 68 -8.37 3.62 -18.81
N MET A 69 -9.40 2.88 -18.36
CA MET A 69 -9.77 2.84 -16.93
C MET A 69 -8.65 2.23 -16.07
N ILE A 70 -8.00 1.19 -16.57
CA ILE A 70 -6.87 0.54 -15.91
C ILE A 70 -5.65 1.49 -15.89
N GLU A 71 -5.35 2.15 -17.01
CA GLU A 71 -4.27 3.12 -17.11
C GLU A 71 -4.47 4.32 -16.16
N ASP A 72 -5.69 4.85 -16.06
CA ASP A 72 -6.02 5.93 -15.12
C ASP A 72 -5.77 5.55 -13.65
N GLU A 73 -5.97 4.27 -13.30
CA GLU A 73 -5.73 3.77 -11.94
C GLU A 73 -4.24 3.60 -11.63
N TYR A 74 -3.43 3.21 -12.63
CA TYR A 74 -1.97 3.09 -12.47
C TYR A 74 -1.21 4.41 -12.68
N THR A 75 -1.73 5.34 -13.48
CA THR A 75 -1.11 6.64 -13.77
C THR A 75 -1.55 7.76 -12.83
N LYS A 76 -2.67 7.60 -12.11
CA LYS A 76 -2.94 8.37 -10.90
C LYS A 76 -1.89 8.02 -9.86
N GLU A 77 -0.80 8.77 -9.91
CA GLU A 77 0.26 8.73 -8.92
C GLU A 77 -0.38 8.70 -7.53
N PRO A 78 -0.06 7.70 -6.68
CA PRO A 78 -0.63 7.61 -5.35
C PRO A 78 -0.29 8.92 -4.66
N ASN A 79 -1.31 9.73 -4.34
CA ASN A 79 -1.23 11.07 -3.76
C ASN A 79 0.13 11.31 -3.13
N LYS A 80 1.08 11.86 -3.91
CA LYS A 80 2.48 11.98 -3.50
C LYS A 80 2.46 12.74 -2.19
N ALA A 81 2.70 12.03 -1.08
CA ALA A 81 2.69 12.64 0.24
C ALA A 81 3.67 13.79 0.19
N LYS A 82 3.17 15.02 0.35
CA LYS A 82 4.02 16.21 0.27
C LYS A 82 5.03 16.12 1.41
N VAL A 83 6.27 15.74 1.08
CA VAL A 83 7.37 15.68 2.03
C VAL A 83 7.75 17.10 2.43
N VAL A 84 7.12 17.60 3.50
CA VAL A 84 7.48 18.90 4.07
C VAL A 84 8.85 18.75 4.71
N SER A 85 9.85 19.48 4.20
CA SER A 85 11.20 19.46 4.75
C SER A 85 11.27 20.21 6.08
N LEU A 86 12.20 19.83 6.97
CA LEU A 86 12.35 20.47 8.28
C LEU A 86 12.64 21.99 8.14
N THR A 87 13.34 22.37 7.08
CA THR A 87 13.65 23.78 6.77
C THR A 87 12.40 24.60 6.44
N GLU A 88 11.39 24.03 5.78
CA GLU A 88 10.10 24.69 5.56
C GLU A 88 9.34 24.96 6.86
N ARG A 89 9.45 24.05 7.84
CA ARG A 89 8.80 24.19 9.15
C ARG A 89 9.45 25.24 10.04
N LEU A 90 10.75 25.53 9.84
CA LEU A 90 11.50 26.49 10.66
C LEU A 90 11.46 27.94 10.12
N LYS A 91 11.08 28.15 8.85
CA LYS A 91 10.87 29.51 8.25
C LYS A 91 10.07 30.48 9.13
N PRO A 92 8.93 30.12 9.76
CA PRO A 92 8.19 31.06 10.61
C PRO A 92 8.97 31.50 11.86
N LEU A 93 9.83 30.63 12.41
CA LEU A 93 10.66 30.98 13.57
C LEU A 93 11.76 31.97 13.21
N PHE A 94 12.41 31.80 12.04
CA PHE A 94 13.39 32.76 11.54
C PHE A 94 12.77 34.14 11.27
N LYS A 95 11.52 34.19 10.80
CA LYS A 95 10.79 35.46 10.66
C LYS A 95 10.58 36.15 12.00
N ALA A 96 10.16 35.40 13.03
CA ALA A 96 9.99 35.96 14.38
C ALA A 96 11.32 36.45 14.96
N ALA A 97 12.39 35.66 14.82
CA ALA A 97 13.72 36.03 15.31
C ALA A 97 14.26 37.31 14.65
N ALA A 98 14.04 37.50 13.35
CA ALA A 98 14.45 38.72 12.64
C ALA A 98 13.73 39.96 13.18
N VAL A 99 12.43 39.87 13.45
CA VAL A 99 11.63 40.97 14.02
C VAL A 99 12.15 41.33 15.42
N VAL A 100 12.38 40.32 16.27
CA VAL A 100 12.96 40.52 17.60
C VAL A 100 14.35 41.16 17.51
N ALA A 101 15.19 40.70 16.58
CA ALA A 101 16.52 41.28 16.37
C ALA A 101 16.43 42.75 15.94
N ILE A 102 15.52 43.12 15.05
CA ILE A 102 15.29 44.52 14.65
C ILE A 102 14.86 45.37 15.85
N PHE A 103 13.92 44.89 16.67
CA PHE A 103 13.52 45.62 17.87
C PHE A 103 14.64 45.74 18.89
N LEU A 104 15.48 44.71 19.03
CA LEU A 104 16.64 44.76 19.91
C LEU A 104 17.70 45.72 19.39
N THR A 105 17.96 45.73 18.07
CA THR A 105 18.98 46.60 17.46
C THR A 105 18.53 48.05 17.46
N LEU A 106 17.30 48.35 17.05
CA LEU A 106 16.77 49.72 17.08
C LEU A 106 16.50 50.17 18.53
N GLY A 107 16.00 49.29 19.39
CA GLY A 107 15.76 49.60 20.79
C GLY A 107 17.05 49.90 21.57
N ASN A 108 18.13 49.16 21.29
CA ASN A 108 19.45 49.45 21.85
C ASN A 108 20.06 50.71 21.21
N ALA A 109 19.99 50.86 19.88
CA ALA A 109 20.51 52.03 19.17
C ALA A 109 19.76 53.35 19.49
N ALA A 110 18.50 53.29 19.93
CA ALA A 110 17.73 54.46 20.37
C ALA A 110 18.10 54.92 21.80
N GLN A 111 18.84 54.10 22.57
CA GLN A 111 19.44 54.50 23.86
C GLN A 111 20.85 55.07 23.68
N VAL A 112 21.52 54.75 22.57
CA VAL A 112 22.84 55.28 22.23
C VAL A 112 22.91 56.81 21.98
N PRO A 113 21.87 57.56 21.54
CA PRO A 113 21.99 59.00 21.29
C PRO A 113 21.84 59.85 22.55
N PHE A 114 21.67 59.25 23.74
CA PHE A 114 21.70 59.96 25.03
C PHE A 114 22.97 59.72 25.86
N GLN A 115 23.98 59.07 25.29
CA GLN A 115 25.26 58.86 25.95
C GLN A 115 26.34 59.74 25.29
N GLU A 116 26.24 61.06 25.45
CA GLU A 116 27.42 61.92 25.34
C GLU A 116 28.26 61.76 26.60
N ASP A 117 29.53 61.44 26.37
CA ASP A 117 30.65 61.33 27.30
C ASP A 117 30.57 60.28 28.42
N SER A 118 31.12 59.10 28.14
CA SER A 118 32.20 58.53 28.98
C SER A 118 32.85 57.29 28.33
N GLN A 119 34.04 57.54 27.78
CA GLN A 119 35.20 56.65 27.75
C GLN A 119 35.03 55.23 27.18
N ASN A 120 35.55 55.11 25.96
CA ASN A 120 36.24 53.94 25.40
C ASN A 120 36.89 53.05 26.49
N VAL A 121 36.41 51.81 26.61
CA VAL A 121 37.27 50.65 26.88
C VAL A 121 36.66 49.44 26.16
N GLU A 122 37.42 48.89 25.21
CA GLU A 122 37.23 47.57 24.65
C GLU A 122 37.02 46.53 25.76
N ASN A 123 35.92 45.76 25.72
CA ASN A 123 35.81 44.56 26.55
C ASN A 123 35.49 43.35 25.69
N VAL A 124 36.54 42.92 24.99
CA VAL A 124 36.75 41.54 24.57
C VAL A 124 36.87 40.68 25.83
N GLY A 125 35.93 39.77 26.00
CA GLY A 125 36.09 38.50 26.71
C GLY A 125 36.65 38.54 28.14
N VAL A 126 35.76 38.63 29.14
CA VAL A 126 36.04 38.09 30.47
C VAL A 126 34.81 37.34 30.99
N ILE A 127 34.90 36.01 30.95
CA ILE A 127 34.00 35.09 31.66
C ILE A 127 34.19 35.35 33.16
N LYS A 128 33.25 36.03 33.81
CA LYS A 128 33.21 36.09 35.28
C LYS A 128 32.53 34.83 35.81
N ALA A 129 33.35 33.85 36.21
CA ALA A 129 32.90 32.63 36.86
C ALA A 129 32.33 32.95 38.27
N THR A 130 31.01 33.07 38.36
CA THR A 130 30.29 32.99 39.63
C THR A 130 30.04 31.52 39.96
N ARG A 131 30.80 31.00 40.93
CA ARG A 131 30.67 29.66 41.51
C ARG A 131 29.37 29.60 42.34
N GLY A 132 28.24 29.44 41.66
CA GLY A 132 26.97 29.02 42.24
C GLY A 132 26.88 27.50 42.25
N ALA A 133 26.20 26.93 43.25
CA ALA A 133 26.13 25.49 43.51
C ALA A 133 25.88 24.66 42.22
N SER A 134 26.85 23.79 41.89
CA SER A 134 26.74 22.80 40.83
C SER A 134 25.53 21.90 41.06
N VAL A 135 24.51 22.00 40.20
CA VAL A 135 23.44 21.00 40.06
C VAL A 135 23.75 20.10 38.85
N ALA A 136 24.95 19.54 38.84
CA ALA A 136 25.32 18.47 37.94
C ALA A 136 25.41 17.18 38.76
N LEU A 137 24.26 16.59 39.09
CA LEU A 137 24.12 15.15 39.27
C LEU A 137 22.64 14.80 39.43
N SER A 138 22.26 13.66 38.87
CA SER A 138 21.00 12.95 39.11
C SER A 138 19.82 13.39 38.24
N GLY A 139 19.92 13.07 36.96
CA GLY A 139 18.79 13.11 36.04
C GLY A 139 18.96 12.27 34.78
N ASP A 140 19.97 11.39 34.70
CA ASP A 140 19.97 10.33 33.70
C ASP A 140 19.02 9.23 34.19
N SER A 141 17.77 9.36 33.79
CA SER A 141 16.80 8.27 33.84
C SER A 141 16.08 8.24 32.50
N ALA A 142 16.86 8.06 31.43
CA ALA A 142 16.36 7.34 30.27
C ALA A 142 16.10 5.89 30.71
N LYS A 143 14.87 5.63 31.16
CA LYS A 143 14.39 4.26 31.31
C LYS A 143 14.38 3.63 29.92
N VAL A 144 15.38 2.81 29.64
CA VAL A 144 15.32 1.85 28.54
C VAL A 144 14.29 0.81 28.94
N ASP A 145 13.07 0.95 28.44
CA ASP A 145 12.04 -0.07 28.54
C ASP A 145 12.46 -1.23 27.63
N SER A 146 13.01 -2.27 28.24
CA SER A 146 13.32 -3.53 27.55
C SER A 146 12.05 -4.36 27.50
N MET A 147 11.19 -4.09 26.52
CA MET A 147 10.14 -5.03 26.15
C MET A 147 10.74 -6.13 25.30
N GLN A 148 10.87 -7.31 25.89
CA GLN A 148 11.11 -8.55 25.16
C GLN A 148 9.84 -8.96 24.43
N HIS A 149 9.90 -9.06 23.10
CA HIS A 149 8.90 -9.77 22.32
C HIS A 149 9.57 -10.76 21.34
N THR A 150 9.48 -12.02 21.74
CA THR A 150 9.18 -13.22 20.93
C THR A 150 10.08 -13.53 19.73
N SER A 151 11.05 -14.42 19.95
CA SER A 151 11.57 -15.31 18.90
C SER A 151 10.48 -16.31 18.51
N ILE A 152 9.81 -16.05 17.39
CA ILE A 152 9.17 -17.09 16.57
C ILE A 152 10.27 -17.70 15.72
N ASP A 153 10.62 -18.95 16.01
CA ASP A 153 10.50 -20.09 15.10
C ASP A 153 11.55 -21.16 15.40
N LYS A 154 11.09 -22.29 15.91
CA LYS A 154 11.60 -23.58 15.44
C LYS A 154 10.50 -24.62 15.55
N MET A 155 9.65 -24.61 14.53
CA MET A 155 8.70 -25.66 14.26
C MET A 155 9.44 -26.99 14.08
N THR A 156 8.93 -27.98 14.79
CA THR A 156 9.09 -29.42 14.59
C THR A 156 8.89 -29.78 13.12
N VAL A 157 9.88 -30.44 12.52
CA VAL A 157 9.65 -31.30 11.36
C VAL A 157 10.36 -32.62 11.64
N ASP A 158 9.53 -33.63 11.92
CA ASP A 158 9.88 -35.04 11.91
C ASP A 158 10.57 -35.40 10.59
N GLN A 159 11.79 -35.91 10.67
CA GLN A 159 12.44 -36.62 9.57
C GLN A 159 12.13 -38.11 9.73
N ALA A 160 11.02 -38.54 9.12
CA ALA A 160 10.76 -39.95 8.85
C ALA A 160 11.61 -40.42 7.66
N SER A 161 12.22 -41.59 7.82
CA SER A 161 13.07 -42.30 6.84
C SER A 161 12.35 -42.58 5.51
N PRO A 162 13.11 -42.85 4.43
CA PRO A 162 13.21 -44.25 3.98
C PRO A 162 14.57 -44.66 3.40
N THR A 163 15.14 -45.73 3.97
CA THR A 163 15.38 -47.04 3.34
C THR A 163 15.60 -47.13 1.81
N ILE A 164 16.83 -47.54 1.45
CA ILE A 164 17.23 -48.50 0.39
C ILE A 164 16.91 -48.12 -1.07
N LEU A 165 17.98 -47.93 -1.86
CA LEU A 165 17.98 -48.26 -3.29
C LEU A 165 19.14 -49.22 -3.60
N LYS A 166 18.77 -50.27 -4.31
CA LYS A 166 19.58 -51.31 -4.93
C LYS A 166 20.00 -50.84 -6.32
#